data_AF-A0AA97D1S3-F1
#
_entry.id   AF-A0AA97D1S3-F1
#
_cell.length_a   1.000
_cell.length_b   1.000
_cell.length_c   1.000
_cell.angle_alpha   90.00
_cell.angle_beta   90.00
_cell.angle_gamma   90.00
#
_symmetry.space_group_name_H-M   'P 1'
#
loop_
_entity.id
_entity.type
_entity.pdbx_description
1 polymer ?
#
loop_
_entity_poly.entity_id
_entity_poly.type
_entity_poly.pdbx_seq_one_letter_code
_entity_poly.pdbx_strand_id
1 'polypeptide(L)' 'MFFVCVSCVFIFVMYLESVSKGMPVKRWVLLGGALGPVAWCLFNIHYRRALIRHIGLQACSWRP' A
#
# COMPACT_ATOMS: atom_id res chain seq x y z
N MET A 1 3.40 19.16 18.33
CA MET A 1 3.48 19.71 16.96
C MET A 1 4.27 18.79 16.02
N PHE A 2 5.52 18.43 16.34
CA PHE A 2 6.36 17.55 15.48
C PHE A 2 5.71 16.20 15.14
N PHE A 3 5.15 15.48 16.12
CA PHE A 3 4.46 14.20 15.90
C PHE A 3 3.25 14.30 14.97
N VAL A 4 2.52 15.42 15.02
CA VAL A 4 1.37 15.66 14.15
C VAL A 4 1.85 15.88 12.72
N CYS A 5 2.89 16.69 12.52
CA CYS A 5 3.48 16.90 11.20
C CYS A 5 4.00 15.60 10.59
N VAL A 6 4.71 14.78 11.37
CA VAL A 6 5.22 13.47 10.91
C VAL A 6 4.06 12.54 10.52
N SER A 7 3.00 12.48 11.32
CA SER A 7 1.82 11.67 11.03
C SER A 7 1.11 12.14 9.75
N CYS A 8 0.97 13.46 9.54
CA CYS A 8 0.42 14.04 8.32
C CYS A 8 1.26 13.68 7.07
N VAL A 9 2.58 13.73 7.18
CA VAL A 9 3.48 13.33 6.08
C VAL A 9 3.28 11.85 5.76
N PHE A 10 3.27 10.95 6.76
CA PHE A 10 3.04 9.53 6.52
C PHE A 10 1.68 9.23 5.89
N ILE A 11 0.63 9.94 6.32
CA ILE A 11 -0.70 9.85 5.71
C ILE A 11 -0.67 10.27 4.23
N PHE A 12 0.00 11.38 3.92
CA PHE A 12 0.09 11.89 2.56
C PHE A 12 0.88 10.96 1.63
N VAL A 13 2.02 10.45 2.10
CA VAL A 13 2.84 9.53 1.30
C VAL A 13 2.10 8.20 1.10
N MET A 14 1.41 7.67 2.12
CA MET A 14 0.57 6.48 1.98
C MET A 14 -0.62 6.70 1.03
N TYR A 15 -1.21 7.89 1.04
CA TYR A 15 -2.27 8.26 0.10
C TYR A 15 -1.76 8.21 -1.34
N LEU A 16 -0.66 8.89 -1.65
CA LEU A 16 -0.07 8.90 -3.00
C LEU A 16 0.29 7.50 -3.50
N GLU A 17 0.92 6.69 -2.65
CA GLU A 17 1.29 5.32 -2.98
C GLU A 17 0.08 4.42 -3.25
N SER A 18 -0.96 4.53 -2.41
CA SER A 18 -2.17 3.74 -2.56
C SER A 18 -2.94 4.10 -3.83
N VAL A 19 -2.98 5.38 -4.20
CA VAL A 19 -3.58 5.86 -5.46
C VAL A 19 -2.75 5.38 -6.66
N SER A 20 -1.43 5.57 -6.63
CA SER A 20 -0.52 5.17 -7.72
C SER A 20 -0.58 3.66 -8.01
N LYS A 21 -0.69 2.85 -6.96
CA LYS A 21 -0.74 1.37 -7.06
C LYS A 21 -2.16 0.81 -7.22
N GLY A 22 -3.20 1.65 -7.25
CA GLY A 22 -4.60 1.21 -7.37
C GLY A 22 -5.11 0.36 -6.20
N MET A 23 -4.49 0.49 -5.02
CA MET A 23 -4.86 -0.24 -3.80
C MET A 23 -5.94 0.51 -3.02
N PRO A 24 -6.73 -0.15 -2.15
CA PRO A 24 -7.86 0.49 -1.46
C PRO A 24 -7.41 1.58 -0.46
N VAL A 25 -7.37 2.82 -0.96
CA VAL A 25 -6.84 4.04 -0.31
C VAL A 25 -7.33 4.20 1.13
N LYS A 26 -8.65 4.10 1.36
CA LYS A 26 -9.28 4.35 2.67
C LYS A 26 -8.70 3.49 3.79
N ARG A 27 -8.36 2.23 3.50
CA ARG A 27 -7.86 1.27 4.53
C ARG A 27 -6.40 1.53 4.87
N TRP A 28 -5.60 1.89 3.87
CA TRP A 28 -4.16 2.05 4.01
C TRP A 28 -3.76 3.41 4.56
N VAL A 29 -4.53 4.46 4.28
CA VAL A 29 -4.36 5.78 4.89
C VAL A 29 -4.60 5.73 6.40
N LEU A 30 -5.64 5.01 6.84
CA LEU A 30 -5.98 4.87 8.25
C LEU A 30 -4.90 4.09 9.01
N LEU A 31 -4.35 3.04 8.40
CA LEU A 31 -3.19 2.31 8.92
C LEU A 31 -1.92 3.19 8.93
N GLY A 32 -1.71 4.00 7.90
CA GLY A 32 -0.58 4.93 7.79
C GLY A 32 -0.53 5.96 8.91
N GLY A 33 -1.69 6.49 9.30
CA GLY A 33 -1.79 7.40 10.44
C GLY A 33 -1.61 6.72 11.80
N ALA A 34 -2.09 5.48 11.96
CA ALA A 34 -2.06 4.78 13.25
C ALA A 34 -0.73 4.05 13.55
N LEU A 35 -0.14 3.42 12.52
CA LEU A 35 1.05 2.58 12.64
C LEU A 35 2.30 3.22 12.01
N GLY A 36 2.15 4.39 11.38
CA GLY A 36 3.25 5.15 10.78
C GLY A 36 4.06 4.30 9.79
N PRO A 37 5.40 4.21 9.96
CA PRO A 37 6.27 3.49 9.01
C PRO A 37 5.98 1.99 8.93
N VAL A 38 5.36 1.39 9.95
CA VAL A 38 5.02 -0.04 9.93
C VAL A 38 3.93 -0.34 8.89
N ALA A 39 2.97 0.57 8.71
CA ALA A 39 1.93 0.44 7.69
C ALA A 39 2.51 0.44 6.28
N TRP A 40 3.59 1.19 6.05
CA TRP A 40 4.30 1.22 4.77
C TRP A 40 4.90 -0.14 4.41
N CYS A 41 5.61 -0.77 5.34
CA CYS A 41 6.17 -2.11 5.15
C CYS A 41 5.06 -3.12 4.83
N LEU A 42 3.96 -3.07 5.58
CA LEU A 42 2.82 -3.97 5.38
C LEU A 42 2.16 -3.76 4.01
N PHE A 43 2.03 -2.51 3.58
CA PHE A 43 1.50 -2.12 2.27
C PHE A 43 2.35 -2.66 1.13
N ASN A 44 3.68 -2.53 1.21
CA ASN A 44 4.59 -3.05 0.20
C ASN A 44 4.55 -4.58 0.09
N ILE A 45 4.48 -5.29 1.22
CA ILE A 45 4.34 -6.76 1.22
C ILE A 45 3.00 -7.17 0.59
N HIS A 46 1.92 -6.48 0.95
CA HIS A 46 0.59 -6.75 0.38
C HIS A 46 0.55 -6.45 -1.13
N TYR A 47 1.11 -5.33 -1.55
CA TYR A 47 1.21 -4.97 -2.97
C TYR A 47 2.01 -6.02 -3.74
N ARG A 48 3.18 -6.43 -3.22
CA ARG A 48 4.01 -7.46 -3.85
C ARG A 48 3.26 -8.79 -3.96
N ARG A 49 2.52 -9.20 -2.93
CA ARG A 49 1.68 -10.40 -2.98
C ARG A 49 0.57 -10.29 -4.01
N ALA A 50 -0.10 -9.15 -4.10
CA ALA A 50 -1.13 -8.89 -5.11
C ALA A 50 -0.54 -8.93 -6.53
N LEU A 51 0.63 -8.31 -6.72
CA LEU A 51 1.36 -8.30 -7.99
C LEU A 51 1.77 -9.71 -8.42
N ILE A 52 2.35 -10.52 -7.51
CA ILE A 52 2.73 -11.91 -7.81
C ILE A 52 1.50 -12.75 -8.16
N ARG A 53 0.36 -12.55 -7.49
CA ARG A 53 -0.89 -13.24 -7.86
C ARG A 53 -1.39 -12.80 -9.24
N HIS A 54 -1.34 -11.51 -9.53
CA HIS A 54 -1.74 -10.98 -10.83
C HIS A 54 -0.86 -11.53 -11.96
N ILE A 55 0.47 -11.47 -11.80
CA ILE A 55 1.45 -12.01 -12.76
C ILE A 55 1.30 -13.54 -12.86
N GLY A 56 1.16 -14.24 -11.73
CA GLY A 56 0.97 -15.69 -11.71
C GLY A 56 -0.30 -16.14 -12.41
N LEU A 57 -1.42 -15.41 -12.24
CA LEU A 57 -2.66 -15.66 -12.97
C LEU A 57 -2.51 -15.40 -14.48
N GLN A 58 -1.83 -14.31 -14.86
CA GLN A 58 -1.54 -13.99 -16.27
C GLN A 58 -0.57 -15.01 -16.91
N ALA A 59 0.37 -15.57 -16.14
CA ALA A 59 1.26 -16.63 -16.60
C ALA A 59 0.53 -17.98 -16.75
N CYS A 60 -0.44 -18.27 -15.87
CA CYS A 60 -1.26 -19.49 -15.95
C CYS A 60 -2.38 -19.41 -17.00
N SER A 61 -2.80 -18.22 -17.45
CA SER A 61 -3.73 -18.08 -18.59
C SER A 61 -3.10 -18.45 -19.95
N TRP A 62 -1.81 -18.76 -19.98
CA TRP A 62 -1.12 -19.37 -21.13
C TRP A 62 -1.12 -20.91 -21.04
N ARG A 63 -2.26 -21.50 -20.66
CA ARG A 63 -2.55 -22.91 -20.97
C ARG A 63 -3.64 -22.94 -22.05
N PRO A 64 -3.46 -23.75 -23.11
CA PRO A 64 -4.33 -23.78 -24.28
C PRO A 64 -5.78 -24.13 -23.94
#